data_AF-A0A4Q7KQL8-F1
#
_entry.id   AF-A0A4Q7KQL8-F1
#
_cell.length_a   1.000
_cell.length_b   1.000
_cell.length_c   1.000
_cell.angle_alpha   90.00
_cell.angle_beta   90.00
_cell.angle_gamma   90.00
#
_symmetry.space_group_name_H-M   'P 1'
#
loop_
_entity.id
_entity.type
_entity.pdbx_description
1 polymer ?
#
loop_
_entity_poly.entity_id
_entity_poly.type
_entity_poly.pdbx_seq_one_letter_code
_entity_poly.pdbx_strand_id
1 'polypeptide(L)'
;MPSYQSDQPGQAPRARWVGPLLVVVIALAAAVGVIGREIYRQQPAKTAAAPVLPSTSFMPDSALPGSPAVQATADAADHPMFETARKLLQSYFDAINSRQYDLWRSVVTRERAASQPEPKWRSDFKSTTDGSIIMYRIHGGQGDARILLGFISKQNPADAPLELPERCIRWRVVFALTVENNAWKIDAGSAGASPQHEKC
;
A
#
# COMPACT_ATOMS: atom_id res chain seq x y z
N MET A 1 -30.39 -70.64 -37.64
CA MET A 1 -28.95 -70.72 -37.99
C MET A 1 -28.88 -70.70 -39.52
N PRO A 2 -27.99 -69.95 -40.20
CA PRO A 2 -26.65 -69.51 -39.80
C PRO A 2 -26.36 -68.00 -39.98
N SER A 3 -25.14 -67.64 -39.57
CA SER A 3 -24.42 -66.36 -39.52
C SER A 3 -23.56 -66.07 -40.76
N TYR A 4 -23.13 -64.80 -40.92
CA TYR A 4 -21.80 -64.25 -41.36
C TYR A 4 -21.85 -63.07 -42.39
N GLN A 5 -21.48 -61.86 -41.91
CA GLN A 5 -20.51 -60.82 -42.42
C GLN A 5 -20.32 -60.57 -43.95
N SER A 6 -20.05 -59.38 -44.53
CA SER A 6 -19.60 -58.02 -44.13
C SER A 6 -19.81 -57.04 -45.32
N ASP A 7 -19.96 -55.72 -45.11
CA ASP A 7 -19.13 -54.64 -45.71
C ASP A 7 -19.69 -53.20 -45.52
N GLN A 8 -18.80 -52.29 -45.10
CA GLN A 8 -18.84 -50.81 -45.15
C GLN A 8 -18.20 -50.35 -46.51
N PRO A 9 -18.21 -49.07 -46.99
CA PRO A 9 -18.39 -47.78 -46.29
C PRO A 9 -19.18 -46.68 -47.08
N GLY A 10 -19.44 -45.54 -46.43
CA GLY A 10 -19.94 -44.32 -47.10
C GLY A 10 -19.68 -43.04 -46.30
N GLN A 11 -18.65 -42.29 -46.70
CA GLN A 11 -18.21 -41.01 -46.13
C GLN A 11 -19.26 -39.87 -46.22
N ALA A 12 -19.16 -38.93 -45.27
CA ALA A 12 -19.98 -37.72 -45.09
C ALA A 12 -19.82 -36.64 -46.20
N PRO A 13 -20.68 -35.60 -46.20
CA PRO A 13 -20.18 -34.25 -45.86
C PRO A 13 -21.17 -33.45 -44.98
N ARG A 14 -20.80 -33.01 -43.77
CA ARG A 14 -20.13 -31.74 -43.42
C ARG A 14 -20.78 -30.46 -43.98
N ALA A 15 -21.66 -29.89 -43.15
CA ALA A 15 -21.66 -28.50 -42.69
C ALA A 15 -21.31 -27.41 -43.73
N ARG A 16 -22.33 -26.92 -44.45
CA ARG A 16 -22.18 -25.85 -45.45
C ARG A 16 -22.79 -24.49 -45.04
N TRP A 17 -23.22 -24.35 -43.77
CA TRP A 17 -23.92 -23.16 -43.27
C TRP A 17 -23.36 -22.56 -41.95
N VAL A 18 -22.26 -23.08 -41.41
CA VAL A 18 -21.65 -22.57 -40.17
C VAL A 18 -20.73 -21.37 -40.42
N GLY A 19 -20.17 -21.23 -41.63
CA GLY A 19 -19.26 -20.15 -42.02
C GLY A 19 -19.87 -18.73 -42.01
N PRO A 20 -21.00 -18.45 -42.69
CA PRO A 20 -21.49 -17.08 -42.84
C PRO A 20 -22.08 -16.51 -41.54
N LEU A 21 -22.70 -17.35 -40.71
CA LEU A 21 -23.30 -16.90 -39.45
C LEU A 21 -22.23 -16.44 -38.42
N LEU A 22 -21.07 -17.09 -38.42
CA LEU A 22 -19.97 -16.78 -37.51
C LEU A 22 -19.28 -15.45 -37.87
N VAL A 23 -19.19 -15.13 -39.17
CA VAL A 23 -18.63 -13.85 -39.67
C VAL A 23 -19.52 -12.66 -39.29
N VAL A 24 -20.85 -12.82 -39.31
CA VAL A 24 -21.80 -11.76 -38.91
C VAL A 24 -21.70 -11.48 -37.41
N VAL A 25 -21.57 -12.50 -36.57
CA VAL A 25 -21.42 -12.34 -35.11
C VAL A 25 -20.09 -11.67 -34.75
N ILE A 26 -19.00 -12.01 -35.44
CA ILE A 26 -17.69 -11.38 -35.22
C ILE A 26 -17.69 -9.90 -35.67
N ALA A 27 -18.37 -9.58 -36.79
CA ALA A 27 -18.48 -8.20 -37.27
C ALA A 27 -19.31 -7.30 -36.31
N LEU A 28 -20.38 -7.85 -35.71
CA LEU A 28 -21.19 -7.15 -34.71
C LEU A 28 -20.44 -6.89 -33.39
N ALA A 29 -19.59 -7.84 -32.95
CA ALA A 29 -18.75 -7.65 -31.76
C ALA A 29 -17.65 -6.58 -31.96
N ALA A 30 -17.11 -6.46 -33.18
CA ALA A 30 -16.11 -5.44 -33.51
C ALA A 30 -16.68 -4.01 -33.54
N ALA A 31 -17.94 -3.83 -33.93
CA ALA A 31 -18.58 -2.51 -33.98
C ALA A 31 -18.85 -1.91 -32.58
N VAL A 32 -19.13 -2.74 -31.57
CA VAL A 32 -19.34 -2.30 -30.17
C VAL A 32 -18.04 -1.86 -29.51
N GLY A 33 -16.91 -2.50 -29.82
CA GLY A 33 -15.61 -2.17 -29.24
C GLY A 33 -15.05 -0.80 -29.66
N VAL A 34 -15.40 -0.30 -30.86
CA VAL A 34 -14.87 0.97 -31.38
C VAL A 34 -15.63 2.18 -30.82
N ILE A 35 -16.90 2.05 -30.46
CA ILE A 35 -17.71 3.14 -29.91
C ILE A 35 -17.39 3.40 -28.42
N GLY A 36 -17.02 2.36 -27.66
CA GLY A 36 -16.64 2.51 -26.25
C GLY A 36 -15.37 3.35 -26.01
N ARG A 37 -14.44 3.36 -26.98
CA ARG A 37 -13.18 4.11 -26.86
C ARG A 37 -13.39 5.63 -26.93
N GLU A 38 -14.41 6.09 -27.66
CA GLU A 38 -14.63 7.51 -27.87
C GLU A 38 -15.40 8.16 -26.71
N ILE A 39 -16.27 7.41 -26.03
CA ILE A 39 -16.98 7.87 -24.82
C ILE A 39 -16.02 8.00 -23.63
N TYR A 40 -15.01 7.13 -23.52
CA TYR A 40 -13.96 7.25 -22.49
C TYR A 40 -13.03 8.46 -22.70
N ARG A 41 -12.89 8.97 -23.93
CA ARG A 41 -12.07 10.17 -24.21
C ARG A 41 -12.75 11.47 -23.84
N GLN A 42 -14.08 11.47 -23.66
CA GLN A 42 -14.86 12.67 -23.35
C GLN A 42 -15.01 12.93 -21.85
N GLN A 43 -14.26 12.24 -21.01
CA GLN A 43 -14.20 12.60 -19.60
C GLN A 43 -13.54 13.98 -19.49
N PRO A 44 -14.25 15.02 -19.03
CA PRO A 44 -13.68 16.35 -18.93
C PRO A 44 -12.44 16.26 -18.07
N ALA A 45 -11.33 16.78 -18.59
CA ALA A 45 -10.07 16.87 -17.86
C ALA A 45 -10.37 17.50 -16.49
N LYS A 46 -10.33 16.67 -15.44
CA LYS A 46 -10.34 17.17 -14.07
C LYS A 46 -9.17 18.14 -13.99
N THR A 47 -9.52 19.39 -13.73
CA THR A 47 -8.65 20.51 -13.39
C THR A 47 -7.35 20.03 -12.78
N ALA A 48 -6.24 20.43 -13.40
CA ALA A 48 -4.86 20.15 -13.06
C ALA A 48 -4.68 19.64 -11.63
N ALA A 49 -4.38 18.34 -11.52
CA ALA A 49 -3.84 17.76 -10.30
C ALA A 49 -2.65 18.61 -9.84
N ALA A 50 -2.60 18.87 -8.53
CA ALA A 50 -1.41 19.37 -7.86
C ALA A 50 -0.17 18.58 -8.33
N PRO A 51 1.02 19.21 -8.44
CA PRO A 51 2.18 18.58 -9.05
C PRO A 51 2.46 17.23 -8.41
N VAL A 52 2.39 16.17 -9.22
CA VAL A 52 2.92 14.85 -8.89
C VAL A 52 4.40 15.05 -8.61
N LEU A 53 4.80 14.96 -7.34
CA LEU A 53 6.21 15.02 -6.98
C LEU A 53 6.91 13.82 -7.63
N PRO A 54 7.97 14.02 -8.43
CA PRO A 54 8.81 12.91 -8.87
C PRO A 54 9.46 12.25 -7.64
N SER A 55 9.41 10.92 -7.58
CA SER A 55 9.83 10.10 -6.43
C SER A 55 11.33 10.08 -6.13
N THR A 56 12.10 11.06 -6.58
CA THR A 56 13.54 11.18 -6.30
C THR A 56 13.95 12.65 -6.26
N SER A 57 13.38 13.43 -5.34
CA SER A 57 14.07 14.64 -4.89
C SER A 57 15.30 14.20 -4.10
N PHE A 58 16.49 14.33 -4.70
CA PHE A 58 17.76 14.13 -4.01
C PHE A 58 17.85 15.19 -2.90
N MET A 59 17.50 14.80 -1.67
CA MET A 59 17.68 15.68 -0.51
C MET A 59 19.13 15.61 -0.06
N PRO A 60 19.80 16.75 0.17
CA PRO A 60 21.13 16.74 0.77
C PRO A 60 21.05 16.16 2.19
N ASP A 61 22.13 15.54 2.67
CA ASP A 61 22.17 14.88 3.99
C ASP A 61 21.82 15.82 5.16
N SER A 62 22.09 17.11 4.99
CA SER A 62 21.74 18.17 5.94
C SER A 62 20.23 18.43 6.04
N ALA A 63 19.47 18.10 4.99
CA ALA A 63 18.02 18.22 4.96
C ALA A 63 17.31 16.97 5.49
N LEU A 64 18.00 15.85 5.67
CA LEU A 64 17.44 14.63 6.27
C LEU A 64 17.25 14.81 7.79
N PRO A 65 16.18 14.27 8.40
CA PRO A 65 15.20 13.35 7.80
C PRO A 65 14.08 14.05 7.01
N GLY A 66 14.08 15.38 6.92
CA GLY A 66 13.08 16.18 6.22
C GLY A 66 11.91 16.59 7.11
N SER A 67 10.78 16.91 6.48
CA SER A 67 9.57 17.33 7.20
C SER A 67 9.03 16.21 8.11
N PRO A 68 8.62 16.50 9.36
CA PRO A 68 7.97 15.54 10.23
C PRO A 68 6.48 15.33 9.90
N ALA A 69 5.95 16.06 8.92
CA ALA A 69 4.55 15.94 8.52
C ALA A 69 4.29 14.64 7.76
N VAL A 70 3.23 13.93 8.15
CA VAL A 70 2.73 12.76 7.41
C VAL A 70 2.04 13.24 6.14
N GLN A 71 2.65 12.88 5.00
CA GLN A 71 2.12 13.14 3.66
C GLN A 71 1.61 11.85 3.04
N ALA A 72 0.92 11.97 1.90
CA ALA A 72 0.37 10.83 1.18
C ALA A 72 0.48 11.00 -0.33
N THR A 73 0.57 9.86 -1.02
CA THR A 73 0.32 9.79 -2.47
C THR A 73 -1.17 10.01 -2.76
N ALA A 74 -1.52 10.26 -4.03
CA ALA A 74 -2.91 10.35 -4.45
C ALA A 74 -3.72 9.08 -4.10
N ASP A 75 -3.14 7.90 -4.31
CA ASP A 75 -3.76 6.59 -3.98
C ASP A 75 -4.16 6.51 -2.49
N ALA A 76 -3.26 6.93 -1.58
CA ALA A 76 -3.56 6.94 -0.16
C ALA A 76 -4.50 8.08 0.26
N ALA A 77 -4.42 9.24 -0.38
CA ALA A 77 -5.25 10.41 -0.07
C ALA A 77 -6.72 10.24 -0.48
N ASP A 78 -6.98 9.52 -1.57
CA ASP A 78 -8.34 9.23 -2.06
C ASP A 78 -9.07 8.15 -1.23
N HIS A 79 -8.36 7.47 -0.31
CA HIS A 79 -8.92 6.41 0.50
C HIS A 79 -9.83 6.96 1.64
N PRO A 80 -11.00 6.37 1.93
CA PRO A 80 -11.93 6.88 2.96
C PRO A 80 -11.33 6.99 4.38
N MET A 81 -10.36 6.13 4.70
CA MET A 81 -9.65 6.17 5.98
C MET A 81 -8.49 7.19 6.05
N PHE A 82 -8.21 7.93 4.99
CA PHE A 82 -7.01 8.77 4.87
C PHE A 82 -6.81 9.69 6.07
N GLU A 83 -7.79 10.54 6.39
CA GLU A 83 -7.64 11.51 7.48
C GLU A 83 -7.50 10.85 8.86
N THR A 84 -8.18 9.72 9.09
CA THR A 84 -8.05 8.94 10.31
C THR A 84 -6.64 8.37 10.44
N ALA A 85 -6.14 7.73 9.37
CA ALA A 85 -4.80 7.17 9.31
C ALA A 85 -3.72 8.25 9.45
N ARG A 86 -3.84 9.36 8.73
CA ARG A 86 -2.90 10.48 8.77
C ARG A 86 -2.75 11.05 10.17
N LYS A 87 -3.87 11.32 10.87
CA LYS A 87 -3.85 11.82 12.25
C LYS A 87 -3.22 10.81 13.22
N LEU A 88 -3.55 9.54 13.09
CA LEU A 88 -2.99 8.48 13.93
C LEU A 88 -1.48 8.35 13.77
N LEU A 89 -1.00 8.33 12.52
CA LEU A 89 0.44 8.28 12.20
C LEU A 89 1.15 9.57 12.62
N GLN A 90 0.54 10.74 12.43
CA GLN A 90 1.13 12.00 12.87
C GLN A 90 1.39 11.97 14.37
N SER A 91 0.39 11.60 15.18
CA SER A 91 0.57 11.46 16.63
C SER A 91 1.62 10.41 17.01
N TYR A 92 1.74 9.32 16.24
CA TYR A 92 2.76 8.30 16.47
C TYR A 92 4.19 8.83 16.25
N PHE A 93 4.43 9.48 15.11
CA PHE A 93 5.74 10.05 14.79
C PHE A 93 6.07 11.28 15.65
N ASP A 94 5.07 12.12 15.96
CA ASP A 94 5.24 13.24 16.89
C ASP A 94 5.64 12.73 18.28
N ALA A 95 5.02 11.65 18.76
CA ALA A 95 5.37 11.06 20.04
C ALA A 95 6.82 10.55 20.08
N ILE A 96 7.28 9.90 19.00
CA ILE A 96 8.68 9.49 18.86
C ILE A 96 9.57 10.73 18.86
N ASN A 97 9.37 11.66 17.93
CA ASN A 97 10.19 12.85 17.73
C ASN A 97 10.28 13.76 18.97
N SER A 98 9.19 13.85 19.75
CA SER A 98 9.13 14.65 20.97
C SER A 98 9.37 13.86 22.27
N ARG A 99 9.68 12.56 22.17
CA ARG A 99 9.96 11.67 23.31
C ARG A 99 8.80 11.52 24.31
N GLN A 100 7.57 11.61 23.84
CA GLN A 100 6.34 11.53 24.62
C GLN A 100 5.76 10.11 24.64
N TYR A 101 6.22 9.26 25.57
CA TYR A 101 5.77 7.87 25.66
C TYR A 101 4.25 7.74 25.88
N ASP A 102 3.63 8.60 26.69
CA ASP A 102 2.19 8.53 26.94
C ASP A 102 1.37 8.83 25.66
N LEU A 103 1.83 9.79 24.84
CA LEU A 103 1.22 10.06 23.55
C LEU A 103 1.38 8.86 22.61
N TRP A 104 2.57 8.24 22.56
CA TRP A 104 2.82 7.03 21.77
C TRP A 104 1.90 5.90 22.20
N ARG A 105 1.80 5.66 23.52
CA ARG A 105 0.93 4.65 24.13
C ARG A 105 -0.55 4.92 23.82
N SER A 106 -0.95 6.18 23.69
CA SER A 106 -2.33 6.55 23.35
C SER A 106 -2.74 6.21 21.91
N VAL A 107 -1.80 5.89 21.02
CA VAL A 107 -2.09 5.63 19.60
C VAL A 107 -1.76 4.21 19.14
N VAL A 108 -1.14 3.41 20.00
CA VAL A 108 -0.89 1.98 19.76
C VAL A 108 -1.87 1.11 20.54
N THR A 109 -2.02 -0.16 20.14
CA THR A 109 -2.82 -1.13 20.89
C THR A 109 -2.20 -1.42 22.26
N ARG A 110 -3.00 -1.87 23.23
CA ARG A 110 -2.47 -2.32 24.53
C ARG A 110 -1.44 -3.43 24.38
N GLU A 111 -1.64 -4.35 23.44
CA GLU A 111 -0.69 -5.42 23.13
C GLU A 111 0.67 -4.86 22.68
N ARG A 112 0.66 -3.91 21.74
CA ARG A 112 1.88 -3.23 21.28
C ARG A 112 2.57 -2.43 22.39
N ALA A 113 1.80 -1.76 23.24
CA ALA A 113 2.37 -1.06 24.39
C ALA A 113 2.98 -2.03 25.42
N ALA A 114 2.40 -3.22 25.60
CA ALA A 114 2.93 -4.23 26.51
C ALA A 114 4.25 -4.85 26.02
N SER A 115 4.42 -5.02 24.70
CA SER A 115 5.67 -5.54 24.11
C SER A 115 6.79 -4.50 24.03
N GLN A 116 6.47 -3.20 24.18
CA GLN A 116 7.45 -2.12 24.20
C GLN A 116 7.21 -1.18 25.39
N PRO A 117 7.51 -1.64 26.63
CA PRO A 117 7.33 -0.81 27.83
C PRO A 117 8.24 0.42 27.81
N GLU A 118 7.90 1.45 28.59
CA GLU A 118 8.55 2.76 28.55
C GLU A 118 10.09 2.73 28.59
N PRO A 119 10.76 1.96 29.47
CA PRO A 119 12.22 1.93 29.50
C PRO A 119 12.81 1.43 28.18
N LYS A 120 12.17 0.41 27.58
CA LYS A 120 12.56 -0.13 26.27
C LYS A 120 12.29 0.90 25.17
N TRP A 121 11.08 1.49 25.13
CA TRP A 121 10.72 2.52 24.15
C TRP A 121 11.68 3.70 24.17
N ARG A 122 12.03 4.19 25.38
CA ARG A 122 12.99 5.29 25.54
C ARG A 122 14.37 4.90 25.05
N SER A 123 14.83 3.68 25.34
CA SER A 123 16.11 3.19 24.82
C SER A 123 16.13 3.11 23.30
N ASP A 124 15.08 2.53 22.71
CA ASP A 124 14.97 2.30 21.26
C ASP A 124 14.90 3.62 20.47
N PHE A 125 14.28 4.66 21.05
CA PHE A 125 14.03 5.93 20.34
C PHE A 125 14.80 7.14 20.88
N LYS A 126 15.74 6.98 21.82
CA LYS A 126 16.36 8.12 22.53
C LYS A 126 16.99 9.16 21.60
N SER A 127 17.61 8.75 20.48
CA SER A 127 18.22 9.67 19.50
C SER A 127 17.48 9.74 18.16
N THR A 128 16.42 8.97 17.96
CA THR A 128 15.67 8.88 16.70
C THR A 128 14.90 10.15 16.37
N THR A 129 15.02 10.64 15.15
CA THR A 129 14.16 11.68 14.59
C THR A 129 13.66 11.21 13.24
N ASP A 130 12.35 11.14 13.08
CA ASP A 130 11.67 10.66 11.89
C ASP A 130 11.12 11.81 11.05
N GLY A 131 11.24 11.68 9.73
CA GLY A 131 10.75 12.65 8.77
C GLY A 131 10.61 12.05 7.38
N SER A 132 10.20 12.88 6.41
CA SER A 132 9.86 12.45 5.05
C SER A 132 8.88 11.29 5.05
N ILE A 133 7.86 11.37 5.91
CA ILE A 133 6.88 10.31 6.13
C ILE A 133 5.84 10.36 5.02
N ILE A 134 5.77 9.30 4.22
CA ILE A 134 4.87 9.19 3.06
C ILE A 134 4.04 7.92 3.19
N MET A 135 2.73 8.08 3.28
CA MET A 135 1.76 6.99 3.07
C MET A 135 1.62 6.73 1.59
N TYR A 136 1.97 5.52 1.15
CA TYR A 136 1.87 5.12 -0.26
C TYR A 136 0.51 4.51 -0.59
N ARG A 137 -0.06 3.73 0.34
CA ARG A 137 -1.33 3.03 0.13
C ARG A 137 -1.98 2.68 1.47
N ILE A 138 -3.31 2.71 1.48
CA ILE A 138 -4.14 2.14 2.55
C ILE A 138 -4.92 0.96 1.97
N HIS A 139 -4.99 -0.14 2.70
CA HIS A 139 -5.82 -1.29 2.39
C HIS A 139 -6.68 -1.66 3.59
N GLY A 140 -7.93 -2.10 3.36
CA GLY A 140 -8.91 -2.35 4.41
C GLY A 140 -9.86 -1.17 4.61
N GLY A 141 -10.60 -1.14 5.72
CA GLY A 141 -11.65 -0.12 5.85
C GLY A 141 -12.68 -0.30 6.95
N GLN A 142 -12.73 -1.44 7.63
CA GLN A 142 -13.82 -1.79 8.55
C GLN A 142 -13.30 -2.57 9.76
N GLY A 143 -12.78 -1.86 10.75
CA GLY A 143 -12.23 -2.47 11.97
C GLY A 143 -10.77 -2.92 11.83
N ASP A 144 -10.31 -3.16 10.61
CA ASP A 144 -8.91 -3.43 10.27
C ASP A 144 -8.42 -2.62 9.07
N ALA A 145 -7.13 -2.29 9.08
CA ALA A 145 -6.46 -1.68 7.94
C ALA A 145 -4.95 -1.97 7.94
N ARG A 146 -4.33 -1.82 6.78
CA ARG A 146 -2.89 -1.87 6.59
C ARG A 146 -2.44 -0.66 5.80
N ILE A 147 -1.37 -0.03 6.25
CA ILE A 147 -0.79 1.15 5.60
C ILE A 147 0.61 0.81 5.15
N LEU A 148 0.87 0.89 3.85
CA LEU A 148 2.22 0.91 3.32
C LEU A 148 2.75 2.34 3.44
N LEU A 149 3.83 2.53 4.18
CA LEU A 149 4.48 3.82 4.34
C LEU A 149 6.00 3.70 4.21
N GLY A 150 6.63 4.83 3.89
CA GLY A 150 8.07 5.00 4.02
C GLY A 150 8.39 6.28 4.76
N PHE A 151 9.54 6.30 5.42
CA PHE A 151 10.04 7.44 6.18
C PHE A 151 11.55 7.32 6.35
N ILE A 152 12.17 8.38 6.84
CA ILE A 152 13.61 8.43 7.11
C ILE A 152 13.80 8.70 8.59
N SER A 153 14.63 7.90 9.24
CA SER A 153 15.10 8.13 10.61
C SER A 153 16.53 8.65 10.60
N LYS A 154 16.82 9.69 11.38
CA LYS A 154 18.18 10.03 11.81
C LYS A 154 18.37 9.72 13.29
N GLN A 155 19.49 9.09 13.62
CA GLN A 155 19.78 8.62 14.97
C GLN A 155 21.28 8.44 15.19
N ASN A 156 21.66 8.21 16.45
CA ASN A 156 22.99 7.73 16.77
C ASN A 156 23.10 6.25 16.33
N PRO A 157 24.19 5.83 15.63
CA PRO A 157 24.41 4.43 15.26
C PRO A 157 24.35 3.45 16.44
N ALA A 158 24.71 3.89 17.65
CA ALA A 158 24.64 3.06 18.85
C ALA A 158 23.20 2.73 19.30
N ASP A 159 22.22 3.45 18.74
CA ASP A 159 20.80 3.35 19.08
C ASP A 159 19.98 2.84 17.89
N ALA A 160 20.66 2.60 16.76
CA ALA A 160 20.06 2.04 15.57
C ALA A 160 19.85 0.52 15.72
N PRO A 161 19.04 -0.11 14.86
CA PRO A 161 18.93 -1.56 14.81
C PRO A 161 20.30 -2.23 14.68
N LEU A 162 20.51 -3.33 15.39
CA LEU A 162 21.81 -4.01 15.46
C LEU A 162 22.26 -4.51 14.08
N GLU A 163 21.30 -4.87 13.23
CA GLU A 163 21.50 -5.31 11.85
C GLU A 163 21.82 -4.17 10.87
N LEU A 164 21.57 -2.90 11.25
CA LEU A 164 21.86 -1.72 10.44
C LEU A 164 22.24 -0.52 11.33
N PRO A 165 23.45 -0.50 11.89
CA PRO A 165 23.92 0.53 12.82
C PRO A 165 24.30 1.83 12.08
N GLU A 166 23.32 2.48 11.46
CA GLU A 166 23.51 3.63 10.58
C GLU A 166 22.92 4.92 11.16
N ARG A 167 23.55 6.05 10.82
CA ARG A 167 23.08 7.40 11.24
C ARG A 167 21.78 7.81 10.57
N CYS A 168 21.51 7.25 9.39
CA CYS A 168 20.37 7.57 8.57
C CYS A 168 19.85 6.29 7.94
N ILE A 169 18.56 6.02 8.13
CA ILE A 169 17.90 4.81 7.65
C ILE A 169 16.64 5.21 6.89
N ARG A 170 16.48 4.66 5.68
CA ARG A 170 15.26 4.72 4.89
C ARG A 170 14.43 3.49 5.19
N TRP A 171 13.22 3.70 5.67
CA TRP A 171 12.28 2.66 6.02
C TRP A 171 11.19 2.52 4.96
N ARG A 172 10.79 1.28 4.69
CA ARG A 172 9.54 0.92 4.01
C ARG A 172 8.87 -0.16 4.85
N VAL A 173 7.73 0.18 5.44
CA VAL A 173 7.06 -0.67 6.43
C VAL A 173 5.57 -0.76 6.15
N VAL A 174 4.94 -1.80 6.67
CA VAL A 174 3.48 -1.91 6.72
C VAL A 174 3.03 -1.80 8.16
N PHE A 175 2.25 -0.77 8.48
CA PHE A 175 1.59 -0.67 9.78
C PHE A 175 0.22 -1.31 9.71
N ALA A 176 -0.03 -2.27 10.60
CA ALA A 176 -1.35 -2.79 10.86
C ALA A 176 -2.10 -1.83 11.79
N LEU A 177 -3.36 -1.56 11.47
CA LEU A 177 -4.27 -0.76 12.27
C LEU A 177 -5.48 -1.62 12.63
N THR A 178 -5.97 -1.45 13.85
CA THR A 178 -7.17 -2.13 14.36
C THR A 178 -7.98 -1.19 15.23
N VAL A 179 -9.24 -1.51 15.49
CA VAL A 179 -10.09 -0.80 16.44
C VAL A 179 -9.97 -1.44 17.82
N GLU A 180 -9.54 -0.66 18.80
CA GLU A 180 -9.52 -1.04 20.22
C GLU A 180 -10.31 0.01 21.02
N ASN A 181 -11.27 -0.44 21.84
CA ASN A 181 -12.14 0.46 22.63
C ASN A 181 -12.79 1.57 21.78
N ASN A 182 -13.31 1.19 20.61
CA ASN A 182 -13.98 2.08 19.66
C ASN A 182 -13.09 3.20 19.08
N ALA A 183 -11.76 3.05 19.13
CA ALA A 183 -10.79 3.96 18.53
C ALA A 183 -9.76 3.19 17.67
N TRP A 184 -9.35 3.78 16.55
CA TRP A 184 -8.28 3.23 15.72
C TRP A 184 -6.93 3.31 16.44
N LYS A 185 -6.16 2.22 16.39
CA LYS A 185 -4.84 2.06 17.00
C LYS A 185 -3.88 1.39 16.03
N ILE A 186 -2.60 1.69 16.17
CA ILE A 186 -1.53 0.99 15.48
C ILE A 186 -1.24 -0.31 16.24
N ASP A 187 -1.41 -1.43 15.55
CA ASP A 187 -1.30 -2.76 16.11
C ASP A 187 0.13 -3.31 16.06
N ALA A 188 0.39 -4.36 16.83
CA ALA A 188 1.63 -5.13 16.83
C ALA A 188 1.74 -6.12 15.66
N GLY A 189 0.67 -6.27 14.85
CA GLY A 189 0.46 -7.38 13.91
C GLY A 189 1.63 -7.74 12.98
N SER A 190 1.58 -8.97 12.46
CA SER A 190 2.59 -9.61 11.60
C SER A 190 2.95 -8.85 10.32
N ALA A 191 2.18 -7.83 9.92
CA ALA A 191 2.52 -6.96 8.80
C ALA A 191 3.74 -6.05 9.09
N GLY A 192 4.11 -5.87 10.37
CA GLY A 192 5.38 -5.27 10.78
C GLY A 192 6.56 -6.27 10.84
N ALA A 193 6.36 -7.55 10.49
CA ALA A 193 7.32 -8.61 10.79
C ALA A 193 8.62 -8.60 9.95
N SER A 194 8.71 -7.74 8.92
CA SER A 194 9.96 -7.52 8.19
C SER A 194 9.94 -6.13 7.55
N PRO A 195 10.24 -5.06 8.31
CA PRO A 195 10.48 -3.77 7.69
C PRO A 195 11.58 -3.93 6.62
N GLN A 196 11.43 -3.27 5.49
CA GLN A 196 12.54 -3.10 4.56
C GLN A 196 13.26 -1.83 4.98
N HIS A 197 14.56 -1.92 5.20
CA HIS A 197 15.36 -0.78 5.61
C HIS A 197 16.73 -0.81 4.93
N GLU A 198 17.19 0.36 4.53
CA GLU A 198 18.47 0.56 3.88
C GLU A 198 19.11 1.84 4.42
N LYS A 199 20.43 1.92 4.37
CA LYS A 199 21.12 3.17 4.66
C LYS A 199 20.68 4.25 3.67
N CYS A 200 20.65 5.49 4.14
CA CYS A 200 20.79 6.62 3.23
C CYS A 200 22.20 6.56 2.60
#